data_AF-A0A7X8YZ55-F1
#
_entry.id   AF-A0A7X8YZ55-F1
#
_cell.length_a   1.000
_cell.length_b   1.000
_cell.length_c   1.000
_cell.angle_alpha   90.00
_cell.angle_beta   90.00
_cell.angle_gamma   90.00
#
_symmetry.space_group_name_H-M   'P 1'
#
loop_
_entity.id
_entity.type
_entity.pdbx_description
1 polymer ?
#
loop_
_entity_poly.entity_id
_entity_poly.type
_entity_poly.pdbx_seq_one_letter_code
_entity_poly.pdbx_strand_id
1 'polypeptide(L)'
;MADSMPRILIALCAFVVPAAAQQRQQVQYPTPYYIISTDADMDVVRELAVRVTAVAEVYYERTKSFAGVIRTRFPLYVYTNAADYHEAGGPEGSAGCYSHRGRSGRLMAIAQPGREKFLWHVLQHEGFHQFAHMVITEHLPIWVNEGMAEYFGIGIWTGDGLVTGVVPPDRLKTIQRLIQDKSLLSFEQMLSMSREQWNAAIGGDSAWRNYIQAWSMVQFLVHADDGQYQKAFGNFICDLAHRVNWKTAWSNRIGHDIEGFEKRYAEWWLAQSEDCSRDLHVQATVQTLGSYLRRAKLQRLKFQTASDFFAAAREGRIKPLDDINEWLPADMLLECTSAAMLLGKWSLEAPRGKPTTLTLTTHDGKTYCATIAMQSKLRCNRVLVQCSNASGPEKSSDKSTSGTTDSSRPGRQAR
;
A
#
# COMPACT_ATOMS: atom_id res chain seq x y z
N MET A 1 -10.96 0.77 -89.66
CA MET A 1 -11.89 0.87 -88.52
C MET A 1 -12.05 -0.54 -87.97
N ALA A 2 -11.26 -0.88 -86.96
CA ALA A 2 -11.24 -2.21 -86.34
C ALA A 2 -11.40 -1.98 -84.84
N ASP A 3 -12.62 -2.17 -84.35
CA ASP A 3 -12.96 -2.09 -82.93
C ASP A 3 -12.72 -3.47 -82.31
N SER A 4 -11.75 -3.54 -81.41
CA SER A 4 -11.41 -4.73 -80.62
C SER A 4 -11.83 -4.51 -79.17
N MET A 5 -12.73 -5.37 -78.69
CA MET A 5 -13.24 -5.38 -77.32
C MET A 5 -12.13 -5.61 -76.26
N PRO A 6 -12.20 -4.96 -75.09
CA PRO A 6 -11.27 -5.19 -74.00
C PRO A 6 -11.67 -6.41 -73.15
N ARG A 7 -10.66 -7.21 -72.79
CA ARG A 7 -10.73 -8.39 -71.92
C ARG A 7 -10.98 -7.98 -70.46
N ILE A 8 -11.95 -8.63 -69.82
CA ILE A 8 -12.21 -8.53 -68.37
C ILE A 8 -11.22 -9.45 -67.63
N LEU A 9 -10.41 -8.87 -66.73
CA LEU A 9 -9.55 -9.57 -65.78
C LEU A 9 -10.34 -9.82 -64.49
N ILE A 10 -10.52 -11.10 -64.13
CA ILE A 10 -11.10 -11.53 -62.85
C ILE A 10 -9.99 -11.46 -61.78
N ALA A 11 -10.14 -10.59 -60.80
CA ALA A 11 -9.29 -10.53 -59.61
C ALA A 11 -9.83 -11.49 -58.53
N LEU A 12 -9.03 -12.50 -58.17
CA LEU A 12 -9.28 -13.35 -57.00
C LEU A 12 -8.99 -12.53 -55.73
N CYS A 13 -10.02 -12.14 -54.99
CA CYS A 13 -9.88 -11.64 -53.62
C CYS A 13 -9.65 -12.83 -52.68
N ALA A 14 -8.41 -13.02 -52.24
CA ALA A 14 -8.11 -13.91 -51.11
C ALA A 14 -8.63 -13.25 -49.82
N PHE A 15 -9.69 -13.82 -49.24
CA PHE A 15 -10.12 -13.47 -47.88
C PHE A 15 -9.07 -13.95 -46.89
N VAL A 16 -8.28 -13.02 -46.37
CA VAL A 16 -7.48 -13.25 -45.16
C VAL A 16 -8.47 -13.30 -44.00
N VAL A 17 -8.80 -14.52 -43.55
CA VAL A 17 -9.50 -14.70 -42.28
C VAL A 17 -8.54 -14.25 -41.17
N PRO A 18 -8.88 -13.25 -40.33
CA PRO A 18 -8.03 -12.90 -39.21
C PRO A 18 -7.92 -14.12 -38.30
N ALA A 19 -6.69 -14.53 -37.99
CA ALA A 19 -6.45 -15.57 -37.01
C ALA A 19 -7.15 -15.16 -35.71
N ALA A 20 -8.10 -15.97 -35.25
CA ALA A 20 -8.70 -15.79 -33.93
C ALA A 20 -7.55 -15.73 -32.92
N ALA A 21 -7.44 -14.61 -32.20
CA ALA A 21 -6.49 -14.48 -31.10
C ALA A 21 -6.80 -15.59 -30.11
N GLN A 22 -5.95 -16.61 -30.07
CA GLN A 22 -6.09 -17.69 -29.12
C GLN A 22 -5.78 -17.09 -27.75
N GLN A 23 -6.82 -16.87 -26.95
CA GLN A 23 -6.71 -16.39 -25.56
C GLN A 23 -5.60 -17.20 -24.87
N ARG A 24 -4.46 -16.58 -24.59
CA ARG A 24 -3.36 -17.27 -23.92
C ARG A 24 -3.90 -17.71 -22.57
N GLN A 25 -3.92 -19.02 -22.34
CA GLN A 25 -4.39 -19.55 -21.06
C GLN A 25 -3.47 -19.03 -19.96
N GLN A 26 -4.01 -18.18 -19.08
CA GLN A 26 -3.25 -17.65 -17.96
C GLN A 26 -2.87 -18.78 -17.00
N VAL A 27 -1.61 -18.78 -16.58
CA VAL A 27 -1.11 -19.71 -15.58
C VAL A 27 -1.48 -19.19 -14.19
N GLN A 28 -1.91 -20.09 -13.30
CA GLN A 28 -2.32 -19.74 -11.94
C GLN A 28 -1.22 -20.01 -10.92
N TYR A 29 -0.97 -19.03 -10.05
CA TYR A 29 0.01 -19.07 -8.98
C TYR A 29 -0.68 -18.74 -7.64
N PRO A 30 -0.94 -19.75 -6.79
CA PRO A 30 -1.54 -19.53 -5.48
C PRO A 30 -0.51 -18.96 -4.49
N THR A 31 -0.91 -17.93 -3.75
CA THR A 31 -0.15 -17.35 -2.62
C THR A 31 -0.94 -17.54 -1.31
N PRO A 32 -0.47 -17.04 -0.15
CA PRO A 32 -1.27 -17.08 1.08
C PRO A 32 -2.66 -16.42 0.93
N TYR A 33 -2.73 -15.27 0.24
CA TYR A 33 -3.95 -14.47 0.15
C TYR A 33 -4.53 -14.34 -1.25
N TYR A 34 -3.83 -14.74 -2.31
CA TYR A 34 -4.26 -14.54 -3.70
C TYR A 34 -4.17 -15.81 -4.55
N ILE A 35 -4.97 -15.85 -5.60
CA ILE A 35 -4.76 -16.71 -6.77
C ILE A 35 -4.43 -15.78 -7.93
N ILE A 36 -3.16 -15.75 -8.32
CA ILE A 36 -2.65 -14.86 -9.37
C ILE A 36 -2.79 -15.60 -10.70
N SER A 37 -3.49 -15.02 -11.67
CA SER A 37 -3.61 -15.52 -13.04
C SER A 37 -2.92 -14.52 -13.97
N THR A 38 -1.87 -14.94 -14.66
CA THR A 38 -1.11 -14.04 -15.55
C THR A 38 -0.41 -14.79 -16.68
N ASP A 39 -0.10 -14.04 -17.73
CA ASP A 39 0.73 -14.41 -18.89
C ASP A 39 2.13 -13.77 -18.83
N ALA A 40 2.46 -13.07 -17.74
CA ALA A 40 3.77 -12.44 -17.53
C ALA A 40 4.88 -13.47 -17.24
N ASP A 41 6.13 -13.02 -17.35
CA ASP A 41 7.29 -13.83 -17.01
C ASP A 41 7.39 -14.14 -15.50
N MET A 42 8.29 -15.06 -15.16
CA MET A 42 8.42 -15.57 -13.79
C MET A 42 8.88 -14.50 -12.79
N ASP A 43 9.64 -13.48 -13.21
CA ASP A 43 10.09 -12.43 -12.29
C ASP A 43 8.93 -11.51 -11.93
N VAL A 44 8.06 -11.17 -12.90
CA VAL A 44 6.80 -10.46 -12.61
C VAL A 44 5.89 -11.29 -11.70
N VAL A 45 5.76 -12.61 -11.95
CA VAL A 45 4.98 -13.52 -11.10
C VAL A 45 5.50 -13.53 -9.66
N ARG A 46 6.82 -13.58 -9.49
CA ARG A 46 7.46 -13.58 -8.17
C ARG A 46 7.28 -12.26 -7.44
N GLU A 47 7.42 -11.14 -8.14
CA GLU A 47 7.18 -9.84 -7.55
C GLU A 47 5.73 -9.65 -7.13
N LEU A 48 4.79 -10.04 -8.00
CA LEU A 48 3.37 -10.06 -7.68
C LEU A 48 3.13 -10.85 -6.40
N ALA A 49 3.65 -12.08 -6.31
CA ALA A 49 3.41 -12.97 -5.19
C ALA A 49 3.90 -12.39 -3.85
N VAL A 50 5.12 -11.89 -3.78
CA VAL A 50 5.67 -11.30 -2.54
C VAL A 50 4.97 -9.98 -2.20
N ARG A 51 4.82 -9.10 -3.19
CA ARG A 51 4.32 -7.74 -2.98
C ARG A 51 2.85 -7.72 -2.57
N VAL A 52 1.96 -8.40 -3.31
CA VAL A 52 0.52 -8.40 -2.98
C VAL A 52 0.24 -9.12 -1.65
N THR A 53 1.06 -10.11 -1.29
CA THR A 53 1.00 -10.76 0.02
C THR A 53 1.37 -9.78 1.13
N ALA A 54 2.52 -9.09 1.02
CA ALA A 54 2.95 -8.10 2.01
C ALA A 54 1.94 -6.94 2.14
N VAL A 55 1.40 -6.48 1.02
CA VAL A 55 0.42 -5.39 0.98
C VAL A 55 -0.91 -5.81 1.64
N ALA A 56 -1.43 -7.01 1.38
CA ALA A 56 -2.63 -7.50 2.05
C ALA A 56 -2.47 -7.65 3.56
N GLU A 57 -1.28 -8.05 4.03
CA GLU A 57 -0.99 -8.07 5.46
C GLU A 57 -0.96 -6.67 6.07
N VAL A 58 -0.45 -5.67 5.34
CA VAL A 58 -0.47 -4.28 5.79
C VAL A 58 -1.89 -3.73 5.81
N TYR A 59 -2.74 -4.03 4.81
CA TYR A 59 -4.16 -3.67 4.87
C TYR A 59 -4.79 -4.21 6.13
N TYR A 60 -4.62 -5.51 6.39
CA TYR A 60 -5.17 -6.15 7.58
C TYR A 60 -4.65 -5.51 8.87
N GLU A 61 -3.34 -5.37 9.04
CA GLU A 61 -2.76 -4.81 10.27
C GLU A 61 -3.21 -3.36 10.53
N ARG A 62 -3.34 -2.55 9.48
CA ARG A 62 -3.78 -1.15 9.58
C ARG A 62 -5.27 -1.01 9.84
N THR A 63 -6.06 -2.03 9.53
CA THR A 63 -7.53 -2.01 9.64
C THR A 63 -8.09 -2.99 10.67
N LYS A 64 -7.25 -3.77 11.36
CA LYS A 64 -7.64 -4.86 12.28
C LYS A 64 -8.60 -4.48 13.40
N SER A 65 -8.70 -3.19 13.74
CA SER A 65 -9.67 -2.71 14.73
C SER A 65 -11.12 -2.73 14.22
N PHE A 66 -11.32 -2.80 12.90
CA PHE A 66 -12.64 -2.79 12.26
C PHE A 66 -12.78 -3.76 11.07
N ALA A 67 -11.69 -4.37 10.60
CA ALA A 67 -11.71 -5.38 9.55
C ALA A 67 -12.03 -6.78 10.12
N GLY A 68 -12.76 -7.56 9.34
CA GLY A 68 -12.96 -8.99 9.56
C GLY A 68 -11.72 -9.83 9.19
N VAL A 69 -11.93 -11.13 8.95
CA VAL A 69 -10.86 -12.07 8.60
C VAL A 69 -10.89 -12.41 7.12
N ILE A 70 -9.71 -12.56 6.50
CA ILE A 70 -9.58 -13.10 5.14
C ILE A 70 -9.89 -14.61 5.18
N ARG A 71 -10.99 -15.03 4.54
CA ARG A 71 -11.45 -16.43 4.55
C ARG A 71 -11.08 -17.21 3.30
N THR A 72 -10.88 -16.51 2.19
CA THR A 72 -10.65 -17.09 0.87
C THR A 72 -9.56 -16.31 0.17
N ARG A 73 -8.81 -16.99 -0.69
CA ARG A 73 -7.85 -16.32 -1.56
C ARG A 73 -8.59 -15.42 -2.56
N PHE A 74 -8.03 -14.24 -2.80
CA PHE A 74 -8.55 -13.25 -3.71
C PHE A 74 -8.08 -13.51 -5.15
N PRO A 75 -9.00 -13.50 -6.14
CA PRO A 75 -8.60 -13.58 -7.54
C PRO A 75 -7.88 -12.29 -7.98
N LEU A 76 -6.69 -12.44 -8.56
CA LEU A 76 -5.91 -11.37 -9.20
C LEU A 76 -5.56 -11.80 -10.62
N TYR A 77 -5.89 -10.97 -11.60
CA TYR A 77 -5.57 -11.18 -13.00
C TYR A 77 -4.63 -10.08 -13.48
N VAL A 78 -3.47 -10.45 -14.03
CA VAL A 78 -2.50 -9.49 -14.57
C VAL A 78 -2.23 -9.85 -16.02
N TYR A 79 -2.45 -8.90 -16.91
CA TYR A 79 -2.32 -9.10 -18.35
C TYR A 79 -1.11 -8.32 -18.87
N THR A 80 -0.26 -8.94 -19.68
CA THR A 80 0.80 -8.21 -20.40
C THR A 80 0.27 -7.45 -21.62
N ASN A 81 -0.91 -7.84 -22.11
CA ASN A 81 -1.59 -7.22 -23.24
C ASN A 81 -2.87 -6.49 -22.80
N ALA A 82 -3.02 -5.23 -23.21
CA ALA A 82 -4.21 -4.43 -22.91
C ALA A 82 -5.49 -4.99 -23.57
N ALA A 83 -5.41 -5.57 -24.77
CA ALA A 83 -6.56 -6.16 -25.44
C ALA A 83 -7.15 -7.33 -24.63
N ASP A 84 -6.31 -8.20 -24.07
CA ASP A 84 -6.75 -9.32 -23.23
C ASP A 84 -7.40 -8.81 -21.93
N TYR A 85 -6.88 -7.71 -21.36
CA TYR A 85 -7.49 -7.04 -20.21
C TYR A 85 -8.89 -6.52 -20.54
N HIS A 86 -9.06 -5.85 -21.68
CA HIS A 86 -10.37 -5.34 -22.10
C HIS A 86 -11.34 -6.46 -22.46
N GLU A 87 -10.88 -7.51 -23.15
CA GLU A 87 -11.68 -8.71 -23.44
C GLU A 87 -12.14 -9.42 -22.16
N ALA A 88 -11.31 -9.41 -21.10
CA ALA A 88 -11.67 -9.93 -19.79
C ALA A 88 -12.64 -9.04 -19.00
N GLY A 89 -13.04 -7.89 -19.53
CA GLY A 89 -14.00 -6.94 -18.94
C GLY A 89 -13.35 -5.74 -18.24
N GLY A 90 -12.06 -5.49 -18.47
CA GLY A 90 -11.36 -4.31 -17.99
C GLY A 90 -11.87 -3.02 -18.67
N PRO A 91 -12.23 -1.95 -17.93
CA PRO A 91 -12.74 -0.72 -18.51
C PRO A 91 -11.74 -0.03 -19.46
N GLU A 92 -12.25 0.52 -20.56
CA GLU A 92 -11.47 1.39 -21.45
C GLU A 92 -10.88 2.58 -20.70
N GLY A 93 -9.64 2.96 -21.03
CA GLY A 93 -8.93 4.06 -20.36
C GLY A 93 -8.45 3.78 -18.93
N SER A 94 -8.66 2.57 -18.40
CA SER A 94 -8.13 2.14 -17.10
C SER A 94 -6.92 1.21 -17.26
N ALA A 95 -5.96 1.29 -16.34
CA ALA A 95 -4.81 0.38 -16.28
C ALA A 95 -5.00 -0.76 -15.28
N GLY A 96 -6.12 -0.74 -14.55
CA GLY A 96 -6.58 -1.77 -13.66
C GLY A 96 -7.93 -1.40 -13.10
N CYS A 97 -8.59 -2.40 -12.51
CA CYS A 97 -9.86 -2.22 -11.83
C CYS A 97 -10.12 -3.37 -10.86
N TYR A 98 -10.88 -3.08 -9.82
CA TYR A 98 -11.60 -4.07 -9.06
C TYR A 98 -13.09 -4.06 -9.41
N SER A 99 -13.58 -5.20 -9.90
CA SER A 99 -15.01 -5.40 -10.18
C SER A 99 -15.57 -6.53 -9.31
N HIS A 100 -16.84 -6.43 -8.90
CA HIS A 100 -17.47 -7.46 -8.07
C HIS A 100 -18.95 -7.65 -8.38
N ARG A 101 -19.45 -8.85 -8.08
CA ARG A 101 -20.87 -9.21 -8.09
C ARG A 101 -21.17 -10.03 -6.83
N GLY A 102 -21.93 -9.44 -5.90
CA GLY A 102 -22.08 -10.01 -4.57
C GLY A 102 -20.72 -10.23 -3.92
N ARG A 103 -20.49 -11.41 -3.31
CA ARG A 103 -19.21 -11.74 -2.65
C ARG A 103 -18.09 -12.22 -3.57
N SER A 104 -18.29 -12.19 -4.89
CA SER A 104 -17.27 -12.55 -5.87
C SER A 104 -16.68 -11.29 -6.48
N GLY A 105 -15.36 -11.10 -6.35
CA GLY A 105 -14.64 -9.96 -6.92
C GLY A 105 -13.43 -10.39 -7.74
N ARG A 106 -13.06 -9.59 -8.72
CA ARG A 106 -11.88 -9.77 -9.59
C ARG A 106 -11.09 -8.48 -9.59
N LEU A 107 -9.84 -8.57 -9.14
CA LEU A 107 -8.84 -7.53 -9.34
C LEU A 107 -8.14 -7.80 -10.67
N MET A 108 -8.08 -6.81 -11.55
CA MET A 108 -7.45 -6.91 -12.86
C MET A 108 -6.49 -5.74 -13.07
N ALA A 109 -5.33 -5.97 -13.70
CA ALA A 109 -4.37 -4.92 -14.04
C ALA A 109 -3.57 -5.24 -15.32
N ILE A 110 -3.04 -4.20 -15.95
CA ILE A 110 -2.16 -4.31 -17.11
C ILE A 110 -0.70 -4.14 -16.67
N ALA A 111 0.12 -5.17 -16.88
CA ALA A 111 1.57 -5.10 -16.69
C ALA A 111 2.25 -4.56 -17.95
N GLN A 112 2.14 -3.25 -18.17
CA GLN A 112 2.75 -2.58 -19.31
C GLN A 112 4.28 -2.41 -19.09
N PRO A 113 5.14 -2.89 -20.01
CA PRO A 113 6.58 -2.68 -19.92
C PRO A 113 6.96 -1.20 -19.81
N GLY A 114 7.90 -0.87 -18.92
CA GLY A 114 8.35 0.49 -18.65
C GLY A 114 7.41 1.32 -17.77
N ARG A 115 6.34 0.71 -17.23
CA ARG A 115 5.37 1.35 -16.33
C ARG A 115 5.18 0.58 -15.03
N GLU A 116 6.19 -0.13 -14.58
CA GLU A 116 6.17 -1.01 -13.41
C GLU A 116 5.76 -0.24 -12.15
N LYS A 117 6.32 0.96 -11.91
CA LYS A 117 5.94 1.82 -10.77
C LYS A 117 4.44 2.16 -10.78
N PHE A 118 3.87 2.37 -11.96
CA PHE A 118 2.45 2.66 -12.12
C PHE A 118 1.58 1.41 -11.91
N LEU A 119 1.98 0.25 -12.46
CA LEU A 119 1.34 -1.04 -12.16
C LEU A 119 1.23 -1.27 -10.65
N TRP A 120 2.31 -1.01 -9.92
CA TRP A 120 2.32 -1.23 -8.47
C TRP A 120 1.43 -0.26 -7.70
N HIS A 121 1.37 1.00 -8.10
CA HIS A 121 0.38 1.92 -7.57
C HIS A 121 -1.05 1.40 -7.80
N VAL A 122 -1.36 0.99 -9.03
CA VAL A 122 -2.68 0.46 -9.42
C VAL A 122 -3.04 -0.79 -8.62
N LEU A 123 -2.15 -1.77 -8.51
CA LEU A 123 -2.42 -2.99 -7.76
C LEU A 123 -2.62 -2.74 -6.26
N GLN A 124 -1.91 -1.76 -5.70
CA GLN A 124 -2.10 -1.35 -4.29
C GLN A 124 -3.37 -0.52 -4.09
N HIS A 125 -3.79 0.26 -5.08
CA HIS A 125 -5.04 1.02 -5.05
C HIS A 125 -6.24 0.08 -5.17
N GLU A 126 -6.32 -0.65 -6.29
CA GLU A 126 -7.41 -1.56 -6.60
C GLU A 126 -7.44 -2.78 -5.65
N GLY A 127 -6.28 -3.21 -5.17
CA GLY A 127 -6.16 -4.24 -4.14
C GLY A 127 -6.81 -3.83 -2.82
N PHE A 128 -6.80 -2.54 -2.47
CA PHE A 128 -7.52 -2.05 -1.30
C PHE A 128 -9.04 -2.13 -1.50
N HIS A 129 -9.57 -1.79 -2.67
CA HIS A 129 -11.00 -1.96 -2.95
C HIS A 129 -11.44 -3.41 -2.80
N GLN A 130 -10.64 -4.35 -3.32
CA GLN A 130 -10.88 -5.78 -3.14
C GLN A 130 -10.88 -6.17 -1.66
N PHE A 131 -9.84 -5.77 -0.92
CA PHE A 131 -9.73 -6.06 0.51
C PHE A 131 -10.91 -5.47 1.29
N ALA A 132 -11.26 -4.22 1.05
CA ALA A 132 -12.34 -3.53 1.75
C ALA A 132 -13.70 -4.21 1.50
N HIS A 133 -14.01 -4.53 0.25
CA HIS A 133 -15.23 -5.25 -0.11
C HIS A 133 -15.31 -6.63 0.57
N MET A 134 -14.18 -7.35 0.63
CA MET A 134 -14.16 -8.73 1.15
C MET A 134 -14.05 -8.83 2.67
N VAL A 135 -13.44 -7.83 3.32
CA VAL A 135 -12.99 -7.93 4.71
C VAL A 135 -13.55 -6.83 5.60
N ILE A 136 -13.86 -5.64 5.07
CA ILE A 136 -14.37 -4.52 5.86
C ILE A 136 -15.89 -4.38 5.68
N THR A 137 -16.33 -3.85 4.53
CA THR A 137 -17.73 -3.65 4.18
C THR A 137 -17.87 -3.31 2.70
N GLU A 138 -19.00 -3.68 2.10
CA GLU A 138 -19.37 -3.29 0.73
C GLU A 138 -19.91 -1.84 0.65
N HIS A 139 -20.09 -1.17 1.80
CA HIS A 139 -20.76 0.13 1.91
C HIS A 139 -19.87 1.27 2.40
N LEU A 140 -18.56 1.23 2.13
CA LEU A 140 -17.71 2.38 2.42
C LEU A 140 -18.18 3.59 1.59
N PRO A 141 -18.34 4.78 2.20
CA PRO A 141 -18.54 6.01 1.45
C PRO A 141 -17.42 6.20 0.42
N ILE A 142 -17.76 6.75 -0.74
CA ILE A 142 -16.83 6.83 -1.87
C ILE A 142 -15.52 7.53 -1.49
N TRP A 143 -15.57 8.63 -0.74
CA TRP A 143 -14.36 9.35 -0.33
C TRP A 143 -13.45 8.51 0.58
N VAL A 144 -14.01 7.67 1.47
CA VAL A 144 -13.20 6.77 2.33
C VAL A 144 -12.59 5.68 1.46
N ASN A 145 -13.38 5.10 0.57
CA ASN A 145 -12.94 4.02 -0.30
C ASN A 145 -11.78 4.46 -1.21
N GLU A 146 -11.95 5.55 -1.95
CA GLU A 146 -10.91 6.09 -2.85
C GLU A 146 -9.75 6.71 -2.06
N GLY A 147 -10.02 7.42 -0.96
CA GLY A 147 -8.98 8.06 -0.15
C GLY A 147 -8.04 7.06 0.52
N MET A 148 -8.58 5.94 1.02
CA MET A 148 -7.78 4.84 1.57
C MET A 148 -7.06 4.06 0.47
N ALA A 149 -7.69 3.85 -0.69
CA ALA A 149 -7.06 3.23 -1.84
C ALA A 149 -5.83 4.04 -2.32
N GLU A 150 -5.95 5.37 -2.40
CA GLU A 150 -4.83 6.27 -2.68
C GLU A 150 -3.78 6.26 -1.56
N TYR A 151 -4.19 6.27 -0.29
CA TYR A 151 -3.30 6.23 0.86
C TYR A 151 -2.38 5.01 0.83
N PHE A 152 -2.94 3.83 0.52
CA PHE A 152 -2.15 2.62 0.33
C PHE A 152 -1.43 2.56 -1.01
N GLY A 153 -2.04 3.07 -2.08
CA GLY A 153 -1.48 3.11 -3.42
C GLY A 153 -0.16 3.87 -3.50
N ILE A 154 0.02 4.89 -2.66
CA ILE A 154 1.25 5.69 -2.56
C ILE A 154 2.31 5.05 -1.63
N GLY A 155 1.93 4.03 -0.86
CA GLY A 155 2.84 3.35 0.06
C GLY A 155 4.11 2.85 -0.64
N ILE A 156 5.24 2.90 0.07
CA ILE A 156 6.53 2.41 -0.43
C ILE A 156 6.70 0.97 0.01
N TRP A 157 6.70 0.05 -0.96
CA TRP A 157 6.97 -1.35 -0.69
C TRP A 157 8.44 -1.55 -0.31
N THR A 158 8.69 -2.33 0.74
CA THR A 158 10.02 -2.53 1.33
C THR A 158 10.50 -3.98 1.22
N GLY A 159 9.86 -4.77 0.36
CA GLY A 159 10.09 -6.20 0.22
C GLY A 159 9.24 -7.04 1.17
N ASP A 160 9.32 -6.75 2.47
CA ASP A 160 8.62 -7.51 3.53
C ASP A 160 7.42 -6.73 4.12
N GLY A 161 7.10 -5.54 3.59
CA GLY A 161 6.02 -4.69 4.08
C GLY A 161 5.81 -3.45 3.23
N LEU A 162 5.09 -2.48 3.80
CA LEU A 162 4.72 -1.23 3.14
C LEU A 162 4.85 -0.07 4.15
N VAL A 163 5.63 0.95 3.81
CA VAL A 163 5.65 2.21 4.54
C VAL A 163 4.56 3.13 3.97
N THR A 164 3.55 3.41 4.78
CA THR A 164 2.38 4.22 4.42
C THR A 164 2.46 5.61 5.06
N GLY A 165 1.63 6.56 4.57
CA GLY A 165 1.65 7.94 5.06
C GLY A 165 2.60 8.88 4.32
N VAL A 166 3.34 8.34 3.34
CA VAL A 166 4.24 9.16 2.50
C VAL A 166 3.45 10.24 1.76
N VAL A 167 4.04 11.43 1.68
CA VAL A 167 3.43 12.62 1.07
C VAL A 167 4.28 12.99 -0.15
N PRO A 168 3.83 12.68 -1.38
CA PRO A 168 4.53 13.09 -2.58
C PRO A 168 4.60 14.62 -2.69
N PRO A 169 5.77 15.22 -2.99
CA PRO A 169 5.91 16.67 -3.05
C PRO A 169 4.90 17.36 -3.99
N ASP A 170 4.64 16.78 -5.16
CA ASP A 170 3.67 17.34 -6.11
C ASP A 170 2.23 17.31 -5.59
N ARG A 171 1.87 16.26 -4.83
CA ARG A 171 0.54 16.18 -4.19
C ARG A 171 0.43 17.17 -3.04
N LEU A 172 1.50 17.36 -2.26
CA LEU A 172 1.55 18.40 -1.22
C LEU A 172 1.31 19.79 -1.82
N LYS A 173 2.08 20.15 -2.87
CA LYS A 173 1.92 21.43 -3.58
C LYS A 173 0.52 21.60 -4.13
N THR A 174 -0.06 20.51 -4.63
CA THR A 174 -1.42 20.55 -5.18
C THR A 174 -2.46 20.75 -4.09
N ILE A 175 -2.40 20.04 -2.97
CA ILE A 175 -3.38 20.22 -1.89
C ILE A 175 -3.27 21.60 -1.23
N GLN A 176 -2.05 22.11 -1.02
CA GLN A 176 -1.82 23.46 -0.48
C GLN A 176 -2.42 24.53 -1.40
N ARG A 177 -2.22 24.40 -2.71
CA ARG A 177 -2.82 25.29 -3.71
C ARG A 177 -4.34 25.21 -3.70
N LEU A 178 -4.91 24.01 -3.70
CA LEU A 178 -6.37 23.83 -3.68
C LEU A 178 -7.01 24.46 -2.42
N ILE A 179 -6.33 24.38 -1.27
CA ILE A 179 -6.75 25.04 -0.02
C ILE A 179 -6.68 26.57 -0.16
N GLN A 180 -5.55 27.10 -0.66
CA GLN A 180 -5.34 28.54 -0.84
C GLN A 180 -6.36 29.16 -1.80
N ASP A 181 -6.64 28.46 -2.90
CA ASP A 181 -7.59 28.87 -3.93
C ASP A 181 -9.05 28.65 -3.52
N LYS A 182 -9.30 28.05 -2.34
CA LYS A 182 -10.63 27.68 -1.84
C LYS A 182 -11.44 26.86 -2.86
N SER A 183 -10.75 25.96 -3.56
CA SER A 183 -11.31 25.19 -4.67
C SER A 183 -11.65 23.74 -4.31
N LEU A 184 -11.40 23.34 -3.05
CA LEU A 184 -11.86 22.10 -2.46
C LEU A 184 -13.38 22.11 -2.23
N LEU A 185 -13.98 20.92 -2.22
CA LEU A 185 -15.33 20.74 -1.71
C LEU A 185 -15.34 20.89 -0.18
N SER A 186 -16.45 21.32 0.40
CA SER A 186 -16.56 21.28 1.86
C SER A 186 -16.53 19.84 2.37
N PHE A 187 -16.20 19.65 3.64
CA PHE A 187 -16.25 18.31 4.25
C PHE A 187 -17.64 17.70 4.15
N GLU A 188 -18.70 18.48 4.38
CA GLU A 188 -20.08 17.99 4.23
C GLU A 188 -20.39 17.53 2.80
N GLN A 189 -19.92 18.25 1.78
CA GLN A 189 -20.06 17.83 0.37
C GLN A 189 -19.32 16.52 0.11
N MET A 190 -18.07 16.36 0.59
CA MET A 190 -17.31 15.11 0.44
C MET A 190 -17.93 13.93 1.19
N LEU A 191 -18.32 14.14 2.45
CA LEU A 191 -18.89 13.12 3.34
C LEU A 191 -20.24 12.60 2.86
N SER A 192 -21.02 13.45 2.17
CA SER A 192 -22.34 13.11 1.63
C SER A 192 -22.32 12.69 0.15
N MET A 193 -21.17 12.76 -0.52
CA MET A 193 -21.07 12.46 -1.96
C MET A 193 -21.45 11.00 -2.26
N SER A 194 -22.37 10.82 -3.20
CA SER A 194 -22.73 9.50 -3.72
C SER A 194 -21.74 9.03 -4.79
N ARG A 195 -21.76 7.71 -5.10
CA ARG A 195 -20.93 7.16 -6.18
C ARG A 195 -21.33 7.72 -7.54
N GLU A 196 -22.62 7.96 -7.76
CA GLU A 196 -23.14 8.57 -8.99
C GLU A 196 -22.63 10.01 -9.14
N GLN A 197 -22.64 10.79 -8.06
CA GLN A 197 -22.09 12.15 -8.06
C GLN A 197 -20.58 12.16 -8.31
N TRP A 198 -19.85 11.23 -7.68
CA TRP A 198 -18.42 11.05 -7.93
C TRP A 198 -18.14 10.72 -9.39
N ASN A 199 -18.85 9.74 -9.95
CA ASN A 199 -18.69 9.30 -11.33
C ASN A 199 -19.07 10.39 -12.35
N ALA A 200 -20.08 11.21 -12.06
CA ALA A 200 -20.44 12.35 -12.90
C ALA A 200 -19.34 13.43 -12.94
N ALA A 201 -18.46 13.47 -11.94
CA ALA A 201 -17.29 14.34 -11.92
C ALA A 201 -16.06 13.73 -12.63
N ILE A 202 -16.09 12.44 -12.99
CA ILE A 202 -15.01 11.75 -13.73
C ILE A 202 -14.94 12.28 -15.17
N GLY A 203 -13.74 12.59 -15.66
CA GLY A 203 -13.49 13.04 -17.05
C GLY A 203 -13.11 14.51 -17.20
N GLY A 204 -13.01 15.28 -16.12
CA GLY A 204 -12.44 16.64 -16.10
C GLY A 204 -11.57 16.89 -14.87
N ASP A 205 -11.07 18.12 -14.71
CA ASP A 205 -10.18 18.53 -13.59
C ASP A 205 -10.76 18.21 -12.19
N SER A 206 -12.09 18.13 -12.09
CA SER A 206 -12.79 17.80 -10.85
C SER A 206 -12.54 16.38 -10.34
N ALA A 207 -12.29 15.42 -11.23
CA ALA A 207 -12.03 14.03 -10.85
C ALA A 207 -10.77 13.94 -10.00
N TRP A 208 -9.67 14.47 -10.53
CA TRP A 208 -8.37 14.47 -9.87
C TRP A 208 -8.41 15.23 -8.54
N ARG A 209 -9.13 16.35 -8.48
CA ARG A 209 -9.33 17.09 -7.24
C ARG A 209 -9.99 16.23 -6.16
N ASN A 210 -11.05 15.48 -6.50
CA ASN A 210 -11.75 14.64 -5.54
C ASN A 210 -10.84 13.53 -4.98
N TYR A 211 -10.03 12.90 -5.84
CA TYR A 211 -9.02 11.92 -5.42
C TYR A 211 -7.97 12.53 -4.48
N ILE A 212 -7.41 13.69 -4.83
CA ILE A 212 -6.46 14.39 -3.96
C ILE A 212 -7.10 14.72 -2.62
N GLN A 213 -8.32 15.28 -2.62
CA GLN A 213 -8.99 15.68 -1.39
C GLN A 213 -9.33 14.47 -0.51
N ALA A 214 -9.83 13.39 -1.09
CA ALA A 214 -10.12 12.16 -0.36
C ALA A 214 -8.86 11.58 0.29
N TRP A 215 -7.76 11.49 -0.46
CA TRP A 215 -6.46 11.06 0.05
C TRP A 215 -5.97 11.97 1.18
N SER A 216 -6.06 13.29 1.01
CA SER A 216 -5.54 14.24 1.99
C SER A 216 -6.37 14.26 3.28
N MET A 217 -7.68 14.03 3.20
CA MET A 217 -8.54 13.82 4.36
C MET A 217 -8.13 12.57 5.14
N VAL A 218 -7.89 11.45 4.46
CA VAL A 218 -7.41 10.21 5.10
C VAL A 218 -6.03 10.42 5.74
N GLN A 219 -5.10 11.08 5.05
CA GLN A 219 -3.79 11.43 5.61
C GLN A 219 -3.91 12.24 6.90
N PHE A 220 -4.74 13.29 6.91
CA PHE A 220 -4.99 14.08 8.10
C PHE A 220 -5.59 13.25 9.25
N LEU A 221 -6.62 12.45 8.96
CA LEU A 221 -7.28 11.60 9.96
C LEU A 221 -6.37 10.51 10.54
N VAL A 222 -5.33 10.09 9.82
CA VAL A 222 -4.41 9.06 10.27
C VAL A 222 -3.17 9.63 10.96
N HIS A 223 -2.64 10.77 10.50
CA HIS A 223 -1.30 11.26 10.94
C HIS A 223 -1.31 12.62 11.63
N ALA A 224 -2.36 13.43 11.49
CA ALA A 224 -2.34 14.75 12.09
C ALA A 224 -2.29 14.68 13.62
N ASP A 225 -1.55 15.62 14.20
CA ASP A 225 -1.36 15.74 15.64
C ASP A 225 -0.92 14.40 16.28
N ASP A 226 0.16 13.82 15.72
CA ASP A 226 0.72 12.53 16.13
C ASP A 226 -0.30 11.37 16.12
N GLY A 227 -1.24 11.42 15.15
CA GLY A 227 -2.26 10.39 14.94
C GLY A 227 -3.43 10.47 15.90
N GLN A 228 -3.70 11.63 16.52
CA GLN A 228 -4.78 11.77 17.52
C GLN A 228 -6.16 11.32 17.01
N TYR A 229 -6.42 11.46 15.71
CA TYR A 229 -7.71 11.12 15.09
C TYR A 229 -7.82 9.65 14.66
N GLN A 230 -6.72 8.88 14.66
CA GLN A 230 -6.67 7.57 14.04
C GLN A 230 -7.71 6.60 14.62
N LYS A 231 -7.81 6.56 15.96
CA LYS A 231 -8.78 5.69 16.65
C LYS A 231 -10.22 6.12 16.35
N ALA A 232 -10.48 7.43 16.35
CA ALA A 232 -11.79 7.99 16.05
C ALA A 232 -12.21 7.68 14.62
N PHE A 233 -11.28 7.82 13.66
CA PHE A 233 -11.51 7.48 12.25
C PHE A 233 -11.81 5.99 12.05
N GLY A 234 -11.06 5.08 12.70
CA GLY A 234 -11.36 3.65 12.66
C GLY A 234 -12.75 3.31 13.20
N ASN A 235 -13.16 3.96 14.30
CA ASN A 235 -14.51 3.80 14.85
C ASN A 235 -15.59 4.39 13.94
N PHE A 236 -15.30 5.51 13.26
CA PHE A 236 -16.20 6.09 12.26
C PHE A 236 -16.43 5.12 11.09
N ILE A 237 -15.38 4.49 10.57
CA ILE A 237 -15.49 3.44 9.54
C ILE A 237 -16.32 2.26 10.07
N CYS A 238 -16.11 1.85 11.33
CA CYS A 238 -16.89 0.79 11.96
C CYS A 238 -18.38 1.13 12.04
N ASP A 239 -18.74 2.36 12.43
CA ASP A 239 -20.13 2.82 12.47
C ASP A 239 -20.77 2.80 11.05
N LEU A 240 -20.02 3.25 10.04
CA LEU A 240 -20.46 3.20 8.65
C LEU A 240 -20.66 1.76 8.15
N ALA A 241 -19.76 0.83 8.52
CA ALA A 241 -19.90 -0.58 8.20
C ALA A 241 -21.19 -1.18 8.79
N HIS A 242 -21.65 -0.67 9.92
CA HIS A 242 -22.93 -1.02 10.55
C HIS A 242 -24.13 -0.16 10.07
N ARG A 243 -23.97 0.58 8.96
CA ARG A 243 -25.00 1.43 8.33
C ARG A 243 -25.52 2.56 9.22
N VAL A 244 -24.73 3.01 10.20
CA VAL A 244 -25.06 4.24 10.93
C VAL A 244 -24.99 5.42 9.96
N ASN A 245 -25.95 6.34 10.05
CA ASN A 245 -25.95 7.56 9.22
C ASN A 245 -24.64 8.33 9.42
N TRP A 246 -24.02 8.80 8.34
CA TRP A 246 -22.71 9.44 8.40
C TRP A 246 -22.66 10.67 9.31
N LYS A 247 -23.73 11.48 9.39
CA LYS A 247 -23.78 12.66 10.28
C LYS A 247 -23.72 12.24 11.73
N THR A 248 -24.51 11.22 12.08
CA THR A 248 -24.52 10.63 13.43
C THR A 248 -23.17 9.99 13.77
N ALA A 249 -22.61 9.19 12.85
CA ALA A 249 -21.31 8.56 13.05
C ALA A 249 -20.19 9.61 13.22
N TRP A 250 -20.18 10.67 12.39
CA TRP A 250 -19.20 11.75 12.48
C TRP A 250 -19.29 12.47 13.81
N SER A 251 -20.51 12.87 14.18
CA SER A 251 -20.82 13.52 15.45
C SER A 251 -20.38 12.69 16.67
N ASN A 252 -20.57 11.37 16.62
CA ASN A 252 -20.24 10.47 17.73
C ASN A 252 -18.74 10.19 17.88
N ARG A 253 -17.98 10.27 16.78
CA ARG A 253 -16.59 9.80 16.74
C ARG A 253 -15.58 10.93 16.62
N ILE A 254 -15.86 11.91 15.76
CA ILE A 254 -14.93 12.98 15.41
C ILE A 254 -15.31 14.27 16.14
N GLY A 255 -16.57 14.69 16.04
CA GLY A 255 -17.07 15.89 16.71
C GLY A 255 -18.26 16.53 15.99
N HIS A 256 -18.87 17.53 16.62
CA HIS A 256 -20.04 18.23 16.09
C HIS A 256 -19.69 19.39 15.15
N ASP A 257 -18.48 19.95 15.25
CA ASP A 257 -18.04 21.12 14.51
C ASP A 257 -17.25 20.71 13.26
N ILE A 258 -17.96 20.47 12.15
CA ILE A 258 -17.34 20.10 10.87
C ILE A 258 -16.53 21.27 10.28
N GLU A 259 -17.02 22.50 10.40
CA GLU A 259 -16.34 23.67 9.85
C GLU A 259 -15.02 23.96 10.58
N GLY A 260 -15.02 23.88 11.92
CA GLY A 260 -13.81 23.97 12.72
C GLY A 260 -12.81 22.84 12.40
N PHE A 261 -13.31 21.63 12.16
CA PHE A 261 -12.47 20.50 11.74
C PHE A 261 -11.84 20.74 10.36
N GLU A 262 -12.62 21.24 9.40
CA GLU A 262 -12.14 21.59 8.06
C GLU A 262 -11.08 22.71 8.10
N LYS A 263 -11.27 23.69 8.97
CA LYS A 263 -10.26 24.73 9.23
C LYS A 263 -8.97 24.14 9.79
N ARG A 264 -9.05 23.27 10.81
CA ARG A 264 -7.88 22.60 11.40
C ARG A 264 -7.14 21.76 10.35
N TYR A 265 -7.88 21.06 9.50
CA TYR A 265 -7.36 20.30 8.37
C TYR A 265 -6.56 21.18 7.40
N ALA A 266 -7.12 22.34 7.02
CA ALA A 266 -6.45 23.29 6.15
C ALA A 266 -5.16 23.84 6.78
N GLU A 267 -5.21 24.24 8.05
CA GLU A 267 -4.05 24.72 8.81
C GLU A 267 -2.94 23.66 8.88
N TRP A 268 -3.30 22.40 9.11
CA TRP A 268 -2.32 21.31 9.18
C TRP A 268 -1.59 21.11 7.85
N TRP A 269 -2.31 21.11 6.72
CA TRP A 269 -1.72 20.97 5.40
C TRP A 269 -0.85 22.16 4.99
N LEU A 270 -1.29 23.38 5.30
CA LEU A 270 -0.53 24.60 5.02
C LEU A 270 0.74 24.70 5.87
N ALA A 271 0.78 24.05 7.03
CA ALA A 271 1.97 24.00 7.90
C ALA A 271 3.00 22.93 7.49
N GLN A 272 2.65 21.98 6.61
CA GLN A 272 3.58 20.93 6.18
C GLN A 272 4.70 21.50 5.30
N SER A 273 5.94 21.08 5.58
CA SER A 273 7.10 21.34 4.72
C SER A 273 7.16 20.34 3.55
N GLU A 274 7.92 20.69 2.50
CA GLU A 274 8.13 19.79 1.36
C GLU A 274 8.77 18.44 1.75
N ASP A 275 9.49 18.40 2.87
CA ASP A 275 10.15 17.22 3.40
C ASP A 275 9.39 16.55 4.56
N CYS A 276 8.09 16.85 4.73
CA CYS A 276 7.25 16.31 5.81
C CYS A 276 7.21 14.77 5.90
N SER A 277 7.53 14.07 4.82
CA SER A 277 7.61 12.59 4.78
C SER A 277 9.04 12.05 4.68
N ARG A 278 10.07 12.88 4.89
CA ARG A 278 11.49 12.48 4.86
C ARG A 278 11.78 11.28 5.76
N ASP A 279 11.30 11.30 7.00
CA ASP A 279 11.52 10.22 7.95
C ASP A 279 10.91 8.89 7.47
N LEU A 280 9.77 8.94 6.76
CA LEU A 280 9.14 7.75 6.16
C LEU A 280 9.97 7.20 4.99
N HIS A 281 10.58 8.07 4.16
CA HIS A 281 11.50 7.64 3.11
C HIS A 281 12.78 7.01 3.68
N VAL A 282 13.31 7.57 4.78
CA VAL A 282 14.44 6.97 5.51
C VAL A 282 14.05 5.61 6.08
N GLN A 283 12.89 5.52 6.74
CA GLN A 283 12.35 4.27 7.26
C GLN A 283 12.20 3.22 6.16
N ALA A 284 11.64 3.60 4.99
CA ALA A 284 11.49 2.69 3.86
C ALA A 284 12.83 2.16 3.36
N THR A 285 13.85 3.02 3.26
CA THR A 285 15.22 2.63 2.87
C THR A 285 15.81 1.61 3.85
N VAL A 286 15.69 1.88 5.16
CA VAL A 286 16.19 0.99 6.23
C VAL A 286 15.45 -0.35 6.23
N GLN A 287 14.12 -0.34 6.06
CA GLN A 287 13.31 -1.56 5.94
C GLN A 287 13.74 -2.38 4.71
N THR A 288 13.86 -1.76 3.53
CA THR A 288 14.26 -2.45 2.31
C THR A 288 15.63 -3.10 2.45
N LEU A 289 16.63 -2.37 2.97
CA LEU A 289 17.96 -2.92 3.20
C LEU A 289 17.95 -4.06 4.22
N GLY A 290 17.12 -3.95 5.27
CA GLY A 290 16.87 -5.04 6.21
C GLY A 290 16.30 -6.30 5.53
N SER A 291 15.35 -6.12 4.60
CA SER A 291 14.73 -7.21 3.83
C SER A 291 15.75 -7.94 2.95
N TYR A 292 16.68 -7.21 2.33
CA TYR A 292 17.79 -7.78 1.56
C TYR A 292 18.84 -8.45 2.43
N LEU A 293 19.18 -7.85 3.57
CA LEU A 293 20.13 -8.44 4.50
C LEU A 293 19.58 -9.76 5.08
N ARG A 294 18.27 -9.86 5.35
CA ARG A 294 17.60 -11.12 5.70
C ARG A 294 17.82 -12.20 4.63
N ARG A 295 17.60 -11.85 3.35
CA ARG A 295 17.75 -12.77 2.21
C ARG A 295 19.20 -13.16 1.95
N ALA A 296 20.15 -12.23 2.14
CA ALA A 296 21.57 -12.53 2.09
C ALA A 296 21.96 -13.57 3.16
N LYS A 297 21.35 -13.52 4.36
CA LYS A 297 21.56 -14.56 5.39
C LYS A 297 20.97 -15.91 5.00
N LEU A 298 19.82 -15.95 4.31
CA LEU A 298 19.27 -17.19 3.73
C LEU A 298 20.23 -17.80 2.70
N GLN A 299 20.96 -16.97 1.97
CA GLN A 299 22.04 -17.36 1.05
C GLN A 299 23.37 -17.68 1.76
N ARG A 300 23.38 -17.71 3.11
CA ARG A 300 24.55 -17.97 3.95
C ARG A 300 25.68 -16.93 3.78
N LEU A 301 25.38 -15.75 3.23
CA LEU A 301 26.32 -14.63 3.19
C LEU A 301 26.48 -14.03 4.58
N LYS A 302 27.70 -13.60 4.89
CA LYS A 302 28.06 -12.96 6.15
C LYS A 302 28.80 -11.67 5.85
N PHE A 303 28.53 -10.65 6.68
CA PHE A 303 29.12 -9.33 6.56
C PHE A 303 29.62 -8.93 7.95
N GLN A 304 30.83 -8.36 8.02
CA GLN A 304 31.38 -7.87 9.29
C GLN A 304 30.92 -6.43 9.53
N THR A 305 30.74 -5.66 8.45
CA THR A 305 30.29 -4.27 8.50
C THR A 305 29.14 -4.00 7.55
N ALA A 306 28.44 -2.87 7.74
CA ALA A 306 27.45 -2.38 6.77
C ALA A 306 28.09 -2.07 5.41
N SER A 307 29.36 -1.63 5.39
CA SER A 307 30.09 -1.38 4.15
C SER A 307 30.29 -2.67 3.33
N ASP A 308 30.61 -3.80 3.99
CA ASP A 308 30.76 -5.10 3.32
C ASP A 308 29.45 -5.55 2.67
N PHE A 309 28.33 -5.32 3.35
CA PHE A 309 27.00 -5.61 2.85
C PHE A 309 26.67 -4.74 1.61
N PHE A 310 26.92 -3.45 1.67
CA PHE A 310 26.70 -2.55 0.54
C PHE A 310 27.64 -2.83 -0.64
N ALA A 311 28.89 -3.23 -0.39
CA ALA A 311 29.80 -3.69 -1.44
C ALA A 311 29.25 -4.96 -2.11
N ALA A 312 28.79 -5.94 -1.33
CA ALA A 312 28.18 -7.16 -1.85
C ALA A 312 26.93 -6.90 -2.70
N ALA A 313 26.11 -5.92 -2.30
CA ALA A 313 24.97 -5.46 -3.06
C ALA A 313 25.38 -4.91 -4.44
N ARG A 314 26.34 -3.98 -4.48
CA ARG A 314 26.85 -3.37 -5.73
C ARG A 314 27.57 -4.35 -6.65
N GLU A 315 28.28 -5.32 -6.07
CA GLU A 315 28.95 -6.41 -6.80
C GLU A 315 27.96 -7.48 -7.29
N GLY A 316 26.68 -7.35 -6.96
CA GLY A 316 25.65 -8.32 -7.33
C GLY A 316 25.85 -9.69 -6.68
N ARG A 317 26.52 -9.77 -5.52
CA ARG A 317 26.70 -11.03 -4.76
C ARG A 317 25.44 -11.49 -4.04
N ILE A 318 24.53 -10.57 -3.75
CA ILE A 318 23.21 -10.88 -3.19
C ILE A 318 22.27 -11.13 -4.36
N LYS A 319 21.95 -12.40 -4.63
CA LYS A 319 21.11 -12.77 -5.76
C LYS A 319 19.63 -12.81 -5.35
N PRO A 320 18.69 -12.57 -6.27
CA PRO A 320 17.29 -12.93 -6.06
C PRO A 320 17.18 -14.43 -5.69
N LEU A 321 16.30 -14.76 -4.75
CA LEU A 321 16.04 -16.14 -4.36
C LEU A 321 15.02 -16.78 -5.30
N ASP A 322 15.18 -18.07 -5.60
CA ASP A 322 14.23 -18.79 -6.47
C ASP A 322 12.86 -19.04 -5.81
N ASP A 323 12.80 -19.02 -4.47
CA ASP A 323 11.54 -19.14 -3.72
C ASP A 323 10.66 -17.92 -3.98
N ILE A 324 9.49 -18.16 -4.56
CA ILE A 324 8.49 -17.16 -4.92
C ILE A 324 8.03 -16.29 -3.74
N ASN A 325 8.15 -16.76 -2.49
CA ASN A 325 7.79 -15.99 -1.30
C ASN A 325 8.95 -15.15 -0.74
N GLU A 326 10.17 -15.39 -1.24
CA GLU A 326 11.41 -14.76 -0.75
C GLU A 326 12.14 -13.98 -1.84
N TRP A 327 11.62 -13.96 -3.07
CA TRP A 327 12.20 -13.21 -4.18
C TRP A 327 12.09 -11.70 -3.97
N LEU A 328 13.10 -10.94 -4.39
CA LEU A 328 13.05 -9.48 -4.52
C LEU A 328 13.87 -9.04 -5.73
N PRO A 329 13.50 -7.91 -6.38
CA PRO A 329 14.10 -7.49 -7.63
C PRO A 329 15.46 -6.80 -7.43
N ALA A 330 16.51 -7.25 -8.12
CA ALA A 330 17.88 -6.83 -7.83
C ALA A 330 18.15 -5.31 -8.01
N ASP A 331 17.43 -4.66 -8.90
CA ASP A 331 17.46 -3.21 -9.13
C ASP A 331 17.01 -2.42 -7.89
N MET A 332 15.99 -2.89 -7.17
CA MET A 332 15.53 -2.26 -5.92
C MET A 332 16.64 -2.22 -4.85
N LEU A 333 17.48 -3.26 -4.77
CA LEU A 333 18.65 -3.26 -3.89
C LEU A 333 19.69 -2.21 -4.31
N LEU A 334 19.96 -2.09 -5.61
CA LEU A 334 20.92 -1.13 -6.14
C LEU A 334 20.45 0.31 -5.93
N GLU A 335 19.17 0.60 -6.24
CA GLU A 335 18.55 1.91 -6.00
C GLU A 335 18.62 2.28 -4.50
N CYS A 336 18.20 1.36 -3.61
CA CYS A 336 18.21 1.61 -2.17
C CYS A 336 19.62 1.76 -1.60
N THR A 337 20.59 0.98 -2.07
CA THR A 337 21.99 1.12 -1.64
C THR A 337 22.56 2.46 -2.08
N SER A 338 22.17 2.94 -3.27
CA SER A 338 22.60 4.24 -3.79
C SER A 338 22.04 5.39 -2.95
N ALA A 339 20.75 5.33 -2.62
CA ALA A 339 20.10 6.30 -1.74
C ALA A 339 20.70 6.29 -0.32
N ALA A 340 20.98 5.11 0.23
CA ALA A 340 21.47 4.94 1.59
C ALA A 340 22.80 5.67 1.88
N MET A 341 23.66 5.85 0.88
CA MET A 341 24.93 6.57 1.03
C MET A 341 24.75 8.06 1.33
N LEU A 342 23.57 8.62 1.02
CA LEU A 342 23.24 10.03 1.23
C LEU A 342 22.54 10.30 2.58
N LEU A 343 22.17 9.24 3.32
CA LEU A 343 21.32 9.38 4.50
C LEU A 343 22.09 9.59 5.80
N GLY A 344 23.30 9.03 5.90
CA GLY A 344 24.12 9.11 7.11
C GLY A 344 25.11 7.96 7.28
N LYS A 345 25.44 7.66 8.54
CA LYS A 345 26.40 6.61 8.89
C LYS A 345 25.65 5.31 9.17
N TRP A 346 26.18 4.20 8.64
CA TRP A 346 25.59 2.88 8.81
C TRP A 346 26.49 1.97 9.65
N SER A 347 25.90 1.21 10.56
CA SER A 347 26.56 0.15 11.32
C SER A 347 25.79 -1.16 11.21
N LEU A 348 26.50 -2.27 11.39
CA LEU A 348 25.93 -3.61 11.36
C LEU A 348 26.40 -4.38 12.59
N GLU A 349 25.44 -4.90 13.35
CA GLU A 349 25.70 -5.71 14.53
C GLU A 349 25.13 -7.11 14.33
N ALA A 350 25.96 -8.13 14.49
CA ALA A 350 25.53 -9.53 14.41
C ALA A 350 26.04 -10.33 15.63
N PRO A 351 25.52 -10.06 16.84
CA PRO A 351 26.00 -10.72 18.04
C PRO A 351 25.65 -12.21 18.01
N ARG A 352 26.53 -13.06 18.55
CA ARG A 352 26.28 -14.50 18.64
C ARG A 352 25.00 -14.76 19.45
N GLY A 353 24.05 -15.50 18.86
CA GLY A 353 22.78 -15.85 19.51
C GLY A 353 21.76 -14.71 19.59
N LYS A 354 22.02 -13.55 18.98
CA LYS A 354 21.08 -12.42 18.90
C LYS A 354 20.68 -12.13 17.44
N PRO A 355 19.53 -11.45 17.22
CA PRO A 355 19.18 -10.91 15.92
C PRO A 355 20.29 -10.02 15.34
N THR A 356 20.42 -10.02 14.01
CA THR A 356 21.30 -9.07 13.32
C THR A 356 20.56 -7.75 13.19
N THR A 357 21.24 -6.64 13.48
CA THR A 357 20.68 -5.30 13.41
C THR A 357 21.51 -4.45 12.45
N LEU A 358 20.85 -3.87 11.45
CA LEU A 358 21.40 -2.83 10.58
C LEU A 358 20.90 -1.49 11.09
N THR A 359 21.82 -0.58 11.41
CA THR A 359 21.49 0.71 12.01
C THR A 359 21.96 1.85 11.11
N LEU A 360 21.09 2.81 10.88
CA LEU A 360 21.40 4.10 10.27
C LEU A 360 21.35 5.18 11.36
N THR A 361 22.41 5.96 11.48
CA THR A 361 22.39 7.26 12.15
C THR A 361 22.43 8.36 11.09
N THR A 362 21.34 9.09 10.95
CA THR A 362 21.20 10.15 9.95
C THR A 362 22.06 11.37 10.29
N HIS A 363 22.26 12.26 9.33
CA HIS A 363 23.08 13.48 9.53
C HIS A 363 22.57 14.42 10.63
N ASP A 364 21.28 14.41 10.92
CA ASP A 364 20.62 15.13 12.02
C ASP A 364 20.61 14.34 13.35
N GLY A 365 21.23 13.16 13.39
CA GLY A 365 21.42 12.36 14.59
C GLY A 365 20.27 11.39 14.91
N LYS A 366 19.17 11.35 14.16
CA LYS A 366 18.14 10.31 14.35
C LYS A 366 18.69 8.93 14.04
N THR A 367 18.18 7.91 14.73
CA THR A 367 18.65 6.54 14.53
C THR A 367 17.50 5.62 14.13
N TYR A 368 17.73 4.82 13.09
CA TYR A 368 16.79 3.86 12.54
C TYR A 368 17.44 2.47 12.54
N CYS A 369 16.78 1.49 13.15
CA CYS A 369 17.33 0.15 13.32
C CYS A 369 16.43 -0.88 12.63
N ALA A 370 16.96 -1.63 11.66
CA ALA A 370 16.35 -2.83 11.10
C ALA A 370 16.88 -4.09 11.80
N THR A 371 16.04 -4.74 12.60
CA THR A 371 16.36 -5.97 13.30
C THR A 371 15.79 -7.17 12.55
N ILE A 372 16.69 -8.12 12.22
CA ILE A 372 16.36 -9.36 11.51
C ILE A 372 16.18 -10.46 12.54
N ALA A 373 14.92 -10.70 12.92
CA ALA A 373 14.53 -11.86 13.70
C ALA A 373 14.23 -13.03 12.75
N MET A 374 15.01 -14.11 12.85
CA MET A 374 14.62 -15.39 12.25
C MET A 374 13.84 -16.19 13.28
N GLN A 375 12.51 -16.24 13.16
CA GLN A 375 11.69 -17.15 13.95
C GLN A 375 11.72 -18.55 13.34
N SER A 376 11.94 -19.56 14.18
CA SER A 376 12.22 -20.93 13.74
C SER A 376 10.98 -21.74 13.36
N LYS A 377 9.75 -21.24 13.52
CA LYS A 377 8.53 -22.07 13.37
C LYS A 377 7.26 -21.42 12.81
N LEU A 378 7.26 -20.14 12.41
CA LEU A 378 6.09 -19.50 11.77
C LEU A 378 6.52 -18.71 10.54
N ARG A 379 5.73 -18.78 9.46
CA ARG A 379 5.98 -18.26 8.10
C ARG A 379 6.15 -16.73 7.98
N CYS A 380 6.44 -16.01 9.06
CA CYS A 380 6.56 -14.56 9.02
C CYS A 380 7.86 -14.13 9.72
N ASN A 381 8.99 -14.34 9.03
CA ASN A 381 10.26 -13.72 9.40
C ASN A 381 10.23 -12.25 8.96
N ARG A 382 9.75 -11.36 9.82
CA ARG A 382 9.65 -9.93 9.51
C ARG A 382 10.90 -9.16 9.92
N VAL A 383 11.26 -8.18 9.10
CA VAL A 383 12.19 -7.11 9.48
C VAL A 383 11.41 -6.14 10.36
N LEU A 384 11.85 -5.99 11.61
CA LEU A 384 11.29 -4.98 12.51
C LEU A 384 12.15 -3.73 12.42
N VAL A 385 11.52 -2.59 12.12
CA VAL A 385 12.20 -1.29 12.15
C VAL A 385 11.70 -0.46 13.30
N GLN A 386 12.64 0.00 14.12
CA GLN A 386 12.42 0.95 15.20
C GLN A 386 13.16 2.26 14.89
N CYS A 387 12.49 3.38 15.15
CA CYS A 387 13.11 4.71 15.12
C CYS A 387 13.27 5.18 16.56
N SER A 388 14.42 5.75 16.88
CA SER A 388 14.68 6.40 18.16
C SER A 388 15.45 7.69 17.94
N ASN A 389 15.06 8.75 18.65
CA ASN A 389 15.85 9.97 18.72
C ASN A 389 17.12 9.70 19.54
N ALA A 390 18.26 10.30 19.18
CA ALA A 390 19.55 10.11 19.86
C ALA A 390 19.58 10.61 21.33
N SER A 391 18.48 11.10 21.87
CA SER A 391 18.34 11.52 23.26
C SER A 391 17.99 10.34 24.19
N GLY A 392 18.85 9.32 24.25
CA GLY A 392 18.86 8.27 25.28
C GLY A 392 17.56 7.42 25.42
N PRO A 393 17.58 6.37 26.25
CA PRO A 393 16.37 5.60 26.51
C PRO A 393 15.45 6.38 27.44
N GLU A 394 14.36 6.95 26.90
CA GLU A 394 13.19 7.29 27.71
C GLU A 394 12.63 5.99 28.30
N LYS A 395 12.76 5.84 29.62
CA LYS A 395 12.19 4.72 30.36
C LYS A 395 10.68 4.75 30.19
N SER A 396 10.13 3.79 29.45
CA SER A 396 8.70 3.47 29.49
C SER A 396 8.35 3.05 30.92
N SER A 397 7.74 3.95 31.69
CA SER A 397 7.17 3.68 33.01
C SER A 397 5.79 3.04 32.85
N ASP A 398 5.76 1.81 32.35
CA ASP A 398 4.59 0.95 32.44
C ASP A 398 4.51 0.38 33.86
N LYS A 399 3.84 1.12 34.76
CA LYS A 399 3.38 0.57 36.05
C LYS A 399 2.02 -0.09 35.82
N SER A 400 2.06 -1.39 35.57
CA SER A 400 0.93 -2.29 35.77
C SER A 400 0.54 -2.28 37.25
N THR A 401 -0.64 -1.75 37.57
CA THR A 401 -1.30 -1.99 38.86
C THR A 401 -2.08 -3.31 38.79
N SER A 402 -1.40 -4.40 39.13
CA SER A 402 -2.02 -5.67 39.51
C SER A 402 -2.47 -5.58 40.98
N GLY A 403 -3.75 -5.30 41.19
CA GLY A 403 -4.40 -5.43 42.49
C GLY A 403 -4.88 -6.87 42.69
N THR A 404 -4.02 -7.70 43.28
CA THR A 404 -4.36 -9.05 43.73
C THR A 404 -5.27 -8.97 44.95
N THR A 405 -6.33 -9.76 44.90
CA THR A 405 -7.21 -10.14 46.01
C THR A 405 -6.43 -10.71 47.19
N ASP A 406 -6.69 -10.25 48.41
CA ASP A 406 -6.60 -11.12 49.58
C ASP A 406 -7.69 -10.80 50.62
N SER A 407 -8.14 -11.90 51.18
CA SER A 407 -9.17 -12.19 52.14
C SER A 407 -9.00 -11.51 53.50
N SER A 408 -10.12 -11.08 54.09
CA SER A 408 -10.36 -11.20 55.53
C SER A 408 -11.82 -10.89 55.88
N ARG A 409 -12.55 -11.93 56.29
CA ARG A 409 -13.80 -11.84 57.06
C ARG A 409 -13.44 -11.50 58.51
N PRO A 410 -14.28 -10.72 59.22
CA PRO A 410 -15.27 -11.32 60.14
C PRO A 410 -16.63 -10.58 60.03
N GLY A 411 -17.80 -11.20 60.17
CA GLY A 411 -18.34 -11.68 61.45
C GLY A 411 -19.66 -10.94 61.75
N ARG A 412 -20.79 -11.62 61.49
CA ARG A 412 -22.14 -11.54 62.11
C ARG A 412 -22.45 -10.39 63.11
N GLN A 413 -23.54 -9.66 62.90
CA GLN A 413 -24.80 -9.62 63.71
C GLN A 413 -25.68 -8.42 63.27
N ALA A 414 -26.89 -8.69 62.75
CA ALA A 414 -28.18 -8.55 63.44
C ALA A 414 -28.70 -7.11 63.59
N ARG A 415 -29.58 -6.69 62.67
CA ARG A 415 -31.02 -6.44 62.91
C ARG A 415 -31.74 -6.19 61.59
#